data_AF-A0A836ZDQ1-F1
#
_entry.id   AF-A0A836ZDQ1-F1
#
_cell.length_a   1.000
_cell.length_b   1.000
_cell.length_c   1.000
_cell.angle_alpha   90.00
_cell.angle_beta   90.00
_cell.angle_gamma   90.00
#
_symmetry.space_group_name_H-M   'P 1'
#
loop_
_entity.id
_entity.type
_entity.pdbx_description
1 polymer ?
#
loop_
_entity_poly.entity_id
_entity_poly.type
_entity_poly.pdbx_seq_one_letter_code
_entity_poly.pdbx_strand_id
1 'polypeptide(L)'
;MALKATIYKATVNVADLDRNQFLDASLTLARHPSETQERMMLRLLAWLKYADERLQFTRGLCADDEPEAWLRNDHLGIDLWIELGLPDERRIKKACTQAAEVALFTYNSRAAQIWWQQNQSKCVQFANLSVWYLDDEQLAKVSAFADRTMTLQATIQDGVIWLSDDKNNLEVNLTAWQQPS
;
A
#
# COMPACT_ATOMS: atom_id res chain seq x y z
N MET A 1 19.22 5.18 21.69
CA MET A 1 18.03 6.05 21.79
C MET A 1 17.19 5.81 20.55
N ALA A 2 15.92 5.45 20.71
CA ALA A 2 15.02 5.24 19.58
C ALA A 2 14.84 6.57 18.82
N LEU A 3 15.20 6.56 17.54
CA LEU A 3 15.01 7.67 16.61
C LEU A 3 13.51 8.02 16.56
N LYS A 4 13.15 9.27 16.88
CA LYS A 4 11.74 9.70 16.97
C LYS A 4 11.10 9.65 15.58
N ALA A 5 10.02 8.90 15.45
CA ALA A 5 9.22 8.88 14.24
C ALA A 5 8.53 10.24 14.03
N THR A 6 8.37 10.60 12.75
CA THR A 6 7.73 11.85 12.34
C THR A 6 6.26 11.56 12.01
N ILE A 7 5.32 12.17 12.73
CA ILE A 7 3.88 11.81 12.66
C ILE A 7 3.13 12.61 11.60
N TYR A 8 2.61 11.98 10.56
CA TYR A 8 1.78 12.58 9.52
C TYR A 8 0.31 12.32 9.82
N LYS A 9 -0.56 13.29 9.53
CA LYS A 9 -2.00 13.14 9.62
C LYS A 9 -2.59 13.28 8.23
N ALA A 10 -3.51 12.39 7.85
CA ALA A 10 -4.21 12.45 6.59
C ALA A 10 -5.71 12.29 6.83
N THR A 11 -6.48 13.33 6.53
CA THR A 11 -7.93 13.20 6.38
C THR A 11 -8.18 12.78 4.94
N VAL A 12 -8.78 11.61 4.75
CA VAL A 12 -9.00 11.01 3.43
C VAL A 12 -10.48 10.80 3.19
N ASN A 13 -10.95 11.23 2.03
CA ASN A 13 -12.26 10.88 1.48
C ASN A 13 -12.03 9.95 0.29
N VAL A 14 -12.55 8.73 0.36
CA VAL A 14 -12.42 7.71 -0.68
C VAL A 14 -13.77 7.47 -1.32
N ALA A 15 -13.86 7.70 -2.62
CA ALA A 15 -15.00 7.37 -3.47
C ALA A 15 -14.59 6.21 -4.40
N ASP A 16 -14.79 4.98 -3.93
CA ASP A 16 -14.47 3.77 -4.69
C ASP A 16 -15.69 3.31 -5.48
N LEU A 17 -15.74 3.69 -6.76
CA LEU A 17 -16.86 3.37 -7.65
C LEU A 17 -16.83 1.90 -8.08
N ASP A 18 -15.65 1.28 -8.13
CA ASP A 18 -15.47 -0.13 -8.48
C ASP A 18 -16.07 -1.05 -7.42
N ARG A 19 -15.90 -0.69 -6.14
CA ARG A 19 -16.48 -1.41 -4.99
C ARG A 19 -17.80 -0.81 -4.50
N ASN A 20 -18.27 0.27 -5.12
CA ASN A 20 -19.44 1.05 -4.70
C ASN A 20 -19.39 1.43 -3.20
N GLN A 21 -18.23 1.89 -2.75
CA GLN A 21 -17.94 2.21 -1.35
C GLN A 21 -17.45 3.65 -1.23
N PHE A 22 -18.04 4.39 -0.28
CA PHE A 22 -17.62 5.73 0.09
C PHE A 22 -17.19 5.73 1.54
N LEU A 23 -15.99 6.25 1.82
CA LEU A 23 -15.39 6.18 3.14
C LEU A 23 -14.62 7.44 3.48
N ASP A 24 -14.91 7.98 4.66
CA ASP A 24 -14.15 9.07 5.28
C ASP A 24 -13.31 8.52 6.43
N ALA A 25 -11.99 8.76 6.41
CA ALA A 25 -11.12 8.33 7.49
C ALA A 25 -10.10 9.40 7.88
N SER A 26 -9.71 9.38 9.15
CA SER A 26 -8.61 10.17 9.69
C SER A 26 -7.45 9.26 10.03
N LEU A 27 -6.42 9.25 9.19
CA LEU A 27 -5.26 8.40 9.30
C LEU A 27 -4.12 9.11 10.03
N THR A 28 -3.38 8.34 10.82
CA THR A 28 -2.14 8.78 11.46
C THR A 28 -1.01 7.86 11.04
N LEU A 29 -0.04 8.39 10.29
CA LEU A 29 1.11 7.64 9.80
C LEU A 29 2.35 8.03 10.59
N ALA A 30 3.00 7.06 11.23
CA ALA A 30 4.30 7.26 11.83
C ALA A 30 5.40 6.94 10.80
N ARG A 31 6.15 7.96 10.37
CA ARG A 31 7.30 7.78 9.47
C ARG A 31 8.56 7.54 10.27
N HIS A 32 9.12 6.34 10.17
CA HIS A 32 10.42 6.03 10.79
C HIS A 32 11.56 6.76 10.03
N PRO A 33 12.68 7.16 10.66
CA PRO A 33 13.73 7.87 9.93
C PRO A 33 14.43 7.10 8.81
N SER A 34 14.36 5.76 8.82
CA SER A 34 14.81 4.92 7.69
C SER A 34 13.79 4.83 6.56
N GLU A 35 12.57 5.34 6.76
CA GLU A 35 11.51 5.33 5.76
C GLU A 35 11.57 6.59 4.91
N THR A 36 11.61 6.40 3.59
CA THR A 36 11.54 7.49 2.62
C THR A 36 10.12 8.05 2.54
N GLN A 37 9.99 9.32 2.13
CA GLN A 37 8.68 9.94 1.92
C GLN A 37 7.87 9.18 0.85
N GLU A 38 8.52 8.74 -0.21
CA GLU A 38 7.91 7.94 -1.27
C GLU A 38 7.30 6.65 -0.72
N ARG A 39 8.03 5.90 0.11
CA ARG A 39 7.51 4.66 0.71
C ARG A 39 6.30 4.95 1.61
N MET A 40 6.36 6.02 2.41
CA MET A 40 5.23 6.43 3.26
C MET A 40 3.98 6.76 2.42
N MET A 41 4.15 7.52 1.33
CA MET A 41 3.05 7.86 0.44
C MET A 41 2.54 6.66 -0.35
N LEU A 42 3.40 5.71 -0.69
CA LEU A 42 2.97 4.43 -1.26
C LEU A 42 2.15 3.60 -0.26
N ARG A 43 2.46 3.65 1.05
CA ARG A 43 1.62 3.01 2.09
C ARG A 43 0.24 3.66 2.16
N LEU A 44 0.20 4.99 2.09
CA LEU A 44 -1.06 5.72 2.04
C LEU A 44 -1.87 5.36 0.79
N LEU A 45 -1.24 5.31 -0.39
CA LEU A 45 -1.88 4.89 -1.63
C LEU A 45 -2.41 3.44 -1.55
N ALA A 46 -1.64 2.53 -0.97
CA ALA A 46 -2.06 1.16 -0.75
C ALA A 46 -3.29 1.08 0.17
N TRP A 47 -3.31 1.91 1.22
CA TRP A 47 -4.47 2.05 2.08
C TRP A 47 -5.69 2.59 1.33
N LEU A 48 -5.53 3.61 0.48
CA LEU A 48 -6.62 4.17 -0.33
C LEU A 48 -7.20 3.12 -1.28
N LYS A 49 -6.36 2.32 -1.94
CA LYS A 49 -6.80 1.24 -2.83
C LYS A 49 -7.65 0.18 -2.12
N TYR A 50 -7.29 -0.13 -0.88
CA TYR A 50 -7.96 -1.15 -0.06
C TYR A 50 -8.75 -0.52 1.09
N ALA A 51 -9.28 0.68 0.89
CA ALA A 51 -9.86 1.48 1.96
C ALA A 51 -10.95 0.70 2.70
N ASP A 52 -10.81 0.64 4.02
CA ASP A 52 -11.70 -0.03 4.96
C ASP A 52 -11.49 0.58 6.35
N GLU A 53 -12.55 0.70 7.15
CA GLU A 53 -12.50 1.27 8.49
C GLU A 53 -11.60 0.47 9.45
N ARG A 54 -11.46 -0.83 9.21
CA ARG A 54 -10.67 -1.77 10.02
C ARG A 54 -9.24 -1.91 9.52
N LEU A 55 -8.89 -1.33 8.37
CA LEU A 55 -7.54 -1.39 7.82
C LEU A 55 -6.59 -0.51 8.65
N GLN A 56 -5.63 -1.14 9.32
CA GLN A 56 -4.73 -0.48 10.26
C GLN A 56 -3.28 -0.56 9.79
N PHE A 57 -2.57 0.57 9.86
CA PHE A 57 -1.11 0.59 9.73
C PHE A 57 -0.44 -0.06 10.94
N THR A 58 0.63 -0.77 10.66
CA THR A 58 1.45 -1.49 11.65
C THR A 58 2.87 -0.92 11.68
N ARG A 59 3.75 -1.54 12.47
CA ARG A 59 5.14 -1.08 12.58
C ARG A 59 5.99 -1.44 11.35
N GLY A 60 5.50 -2.34 10.49
CA GLY A 60 6.05 -2.64 9.17
C GLY A 60 7.57 -2.79 9.18
N LEU A 61 8.27 -1.87 8.51
CA LEU A 61 9.74 -1.76 8.48
C LEU A 61 10.48 -1.97 9.82
N CYS A 62 9.84 -1.73 10.96
CA CYS A 62 10.46 -1.89 12.28
C CYS A 62 10.14 -3.24 12.95
N ALA A 63 9.36 -4.11 12.32
CA ALA A 63 8.92 -5.39 12.86
C ALA A 63 8.88 -6.47 11.76
N ASP A 64 9.76 -7.47 11.86
CA ASP A 64 9.86 -8.57 10.88
C ASP A 64 8.62 -9.49 10.83
N ASP A 65 7.68 -9.30 11.75
CA ASP A 65 6.47 -10.09 11.89
C ASP A 65 5.17 -9.38 11.53
N GLU A 66 5.19 -8.06 11.35
CA GLU A 66 4.01 -7.28 10.98
C GLU A 66 4.05 -6.84 9.51
N PRO A 67 2.91 -6.77 8.80
CA PRO A 67 2.81 -6.11 7.49
C PRO A 67 3.08 -4.61 7.59
N GLU A 68 2.93 -3.90 6.47
CA GLU A 68 2.79 -2.44 6.49
C GLU A 68 1.39 -2.00 6.93
N ALA A 69 0.37 -2.76 6.53
CA ALA A 69 -1.00 -2.63 6.99
C ALA A 69 -1.72 -3.98 6.93
N TRP A 70 -2.72 -4.15 7.79
CA TRP A 70 -3.59 -5.33 7.76
C TRP A 70 -5.05 -5.01 8.06
N LEU A 71 -5.93 -5.83 7.50
CA LEU A 71 -7.32 -5.90 7.89
C LEU A 71 -7.52 -7.20 8.67
N ARG A 72 -8.05 -7.10 9.89
CA ARG A 72 -8.34 -8.26 10.73
C ARG A 72 -9.84 -8.44 10.93
N ASN A 73 -10.32 -9.68 10.84
CA ASN A 73 -11.71 -10.06 11.10
C ASN A 73 -12.02 -10.16 12.60
N ASP A 74 -13.29 -10.43 12.93
CA ASP A 74 -13.79 -10.49 14.31
C ASP A 74 -13.20 -11.65 15.12
N HIS A 75 -12.61 -12.64 14.45
CA HIS A 75 -11.94 -13.79 15.04
C HIS A 75 -10.42 -13.59 15.17
N LEU A 76 -9.94 -12.35 14.96
CA LEU A 76 -8.52 -11.97 14.95
C LEU A 76 -7.69 -12.62 13.82
N GLY A 77 -8.34 -13.22 12.83
CA GLY A 77 -7.69 -13.66 11.58
C GLY A 77 -7.34 -12.46 10.69
N ILE A 78 -6.35 -12.62 9.83
CA ILE A 78 -5.93 -11.57 8.88
C ILE A 78 -6.66 -11.80 7.56
N ASP A 79 -7.56 -10.89 7.20
CA ASP A 79 -8.28 -10.94 5.94
C ASP A 79 -7.42 -10.36 4.82
N LEU A 80 -6.75 -9.23 5.07
CA LEU A 80 -5.87 -8.58 4.11
C LEU A 80 -4.50 -8.28 4.72
N TRP A 81 -3.44 -8.65 4.01
CA TRP A 81 -2.06 -8.31 4.32
C TRP A 81 -1.48 -7.41 3.25
N ILE A 82 -1.10 -6.18 3.61
CA ILE A 82 -0.45 -5.22 2.71
C ILE A 82 1.06 -5.19 2.97
N GLU A 83 1.83 -5.47 1.92
CA GLU A 83 3.29 -5.48 1.93
C GLU A 83 3.84 -4.49 0.90
N LEU A 84 4.96 -3.83 1.19
CA LEU A 84 5.62 -2.90 0.26
C LEU A 84 7.08 -3.26 0.00
N GLY A 85 7.51 -3.07 -1.24
CA GLY A 85 8.89 -3.21 -1.69
C GLY A 85 9.11 -4.52 -2.42
N LEU A 86 10.28 -5.12 -2.20
CA LEU A 86 10.76 -6.29 -2.94
C LEU A 86 11.10 -7.43 -1.95
N PRO A 87 10.09 -8.03 -1.29
CA PRO A 87 10.29 -9.05 -0.27
C PRO A 87 10.92 -10.31 -0.85
N ASP A 88 11.62 -11.08 -0.01
CA ASP A 88 12.10 -12.40 -0.39
C ASP A 88 10.96 -13.43 -0.41
N GLU A 89 11.24 -14.60 -0.99
CA GLU A 89 10.26 -15.69 -1.10
C GLU A 89 9.71 -16.13 0.27
N ARG A 90 10.56 -16.10 1.31
CA ARG A 90 10.15 -16.50 2.67
C ARG A 90 9.10 -15.55 3.23
N ARG A 91 9.28 -14.24 3.05
CA ARG A 91 8.33 -13.21 3.49
C ARG A 91 7.02 -13.28 2.72
N ILE A 92 7.07 -13.46 1.40
CA ILE A 92 5.86 -13.63 0.56
C ILE A 92 5.07 -14.86 1.02
N LYS A 93 5.75 -16.00 1.17
CA LYS A 93 5.13 -17.25 1.63
C LYS A 93 4.47 -17.06 2.99
N LYS A 94 5.16 -16.42 3.94
CA LYS A 94 4.63 -16.13 5.27
C LYS A 94 3.32 -15.33 5.17
N ALA A 95 3.31 -14.22 4.43
CA ALA A 95 2.12 -13.40 4.24
C ALA A 95 0.96 -14.22 3.64
N CYS A 96 1.22 -14.96 2.57
CA CYS A 96 0.18 -15.74 1.86
C CYS A 96 -0.39 -16.88 2.70
N THR A 97 0.39 -17.44 3.63
CA THR A 97 -0.09 -18.48 4.56
C THR A 97 -0.83 -17.94 5.79
N GLN A 98 -0.64 -16.66 6.13
CA GLN A 98 -1.22 -16.05 7.33
C GLN A 98 -2.49 -15.25 7.05
N ALA A 99 -2.67 -14.79 5.81
CA ALA A 99 -3.79 -13.94 5.41
C ALA A 99 -4.68 -14.56 4.34
N ALA A 100 -5.95 -14.18 4.32
CA ALA A 100 -6.87 -14.60 3.27
C ALA A 100 -6.47 -13.99 1.92
N GLU A 101 -6.13 -12.70 1.88
CA GLU A 101 -5.61 -11.98 0.71
C GLU A 101 -4.29 -11.27 1.04
N VAL A 102 -3.36 -11.24 0.08
CA VAL A 102 -2.11 -10.49 0.17
C VAL A 102 -2.00 -9.49 -0.99
N ALA A 103 -1.74 -8.23 -0.67
CA ALA A 103 -1.47 -7.19 -1.63
C ALA A 103 -0.02 -6.70 -1.49
N LEU A 104 0.81 -6.97 -2.49
CA LEU A 104 2.19 -6.51 -2.55
C LEU A 104 2.31 -5.32 -3.50
N PHE A 105 2.84 -4.20 -2.99
CA PHE A 105 3.12 -2.99 -3.77
C PHE A 105 4.63 -2.87 -4.02
N THR A 106 5.04 -3.09 -5.25
CA THR A 106 6.43 -2.99 -5.72
C THR A 106 6.69 -1.61 -6.32
N TYR A 107 7.91 -1.11 -6.13
CA TYR A 107 8.40 0.18 -6.63
C TYR A 107 9.91 0.10 -6.82
N ASN A 108 10.55 1.16 -7.34
CA ASN A 108 11.95 1.18 -7.77
C ASN A 108 12.14 0.38 -9.06
N SER A 109 11.91 1.02 -10.21
CA SER A 109 11.75 0.36 -11.52
C SER A 109 12.85 -0.66 -11.82
N ARG A 110 14.12 -0.28 -11.67
CA ARG A 110 15.24 -1.18 -12.01
C ARG A 110 15.26 -2.41 -11.11
N ALA A 111 15.13 -2.23 -9.80
CA ALA A 111 15.18 -3.33 -8.85
C ALA A 111 13.92 -4.22 -8.94
N ALA A 112 12.75 -3.60 -9.14
CA ALA A 112 11.47 -4.29 -9.24
C ALA A 112 11.38 -5.19 -10.48
N GLN A 113 11.88 -4.74 -11.63
CA GLN A 113 11.91 -5.55 -12.85
C GLN A 113 12.80 -6.79 -12.70
N ILE A 114 13.99 -6.63 -12.12
CA ILE A 114 14.91 -7.75 -11.84
C ILE A 114 14.26 -8.73 -10.85
N TRP A 115 13.67 -8.19 -9.78
CA TRP A 115 12.99 -8.99 -8.77
C TRP A 115 11.81 -9.77 -9.37
N TRP A 116 11.00 -9.14 -10.23
CA TRP A 116 9.85 -9.79 -10.86
C TRP A 116 10.28 -10.92 -11.79
N GLN A 117 11.28 -10.70 -12.64
CA GLN A 117 11.83 -11.74 -13.52
C GLN A 117 12.31 -12.98 -12.74
N GLN A 118 12.85 -12.79 -11.53
CA GLN A 118 13.36 -13.87 -10.70
C GLN A 118 12.27 -14.57 -9.87
N ASN A 119 11.18 -13.88 -9.54
CA ASN A 119 10.18 -14.35 -8.58
C ASN A 119 8.79 -14.62 -9.18
N GLN A 120 8.52 -14.23 -10.43
CA GLN A 120 7.21 -14.39 -11.07
C GLN A 120 6.70 -15.84 -11.01
N SER A 121 7.53 -16.82 -11.38
CA SER A 121 7.17 -18.25 -11.37
C SER A 121 6.90 -18.83 -9.98
N LYS A 122 7.35 -18.14 -8.93
CA LYS A 122 7.11 -18.49 -7.53
C LYS A 122 5.87 -17.77 -7.00
N CYS A 123 5.71 -16.49 -7.33
CA CYS A 123 4.58 -15.67 -6.93
C CYS A 123 3.25 -16.22 -7.47
N VAL A 124 3.26 -16.72 -8.72
CA VAL A 124 2.06 -17.28 -9.37
C VAL A 124 1.50 -18.52 -8.65
N GLN A 125 2.29 -19.17 -7.79
CA GLN A 125 1.85 -20.32 -7.01
C GLN A 125 0.92 -19.93 -5.86
N PHE A 126 0.93 -18.65 -5.45
CA PHE A 126 0.06 -18.13 -4.40
C PHE A 126 -1.21 -17.55 -5.02
N ALA A 127 -2.29 -18.33 -4.97
CA ALA A 127 -3.59 -17.95 -5.54
C ALA A 127 -4.24 -16.72 -4.88
N ASN A 128 -3.81 -16.36 -3.66
CA ASN A 128 -4.30 -15.21 -2.91
C ASN A 128 -3.38 -13.98 -2.96
N LEU A 129 -2.38 -13.97 -3.85
CA LEU A 129 -1.41 -12.89 -3.96
C LEU A 129 -1.74 -11.96 -5.14
N SER A 130 -1.96 -10.69 -4.83
CA SER A 130 -1.98 -9.57 -5.76
C SER A 130 -0.64 -8.84 -5.75
N VAL A 131 -0.07 -8.59 -6.93
CA VAL A 131 1.18 -7.82 -7.08
C VAL A 131 0.90 -6.58 -7.94
N TRP A 132 1.05 -5.41 -7.31
CA TRP A 132 0.87 -4.09 -7.90
C TRP A 132 2.21 -3.41 -8.05
N TYR A 133 2.47 -2.81 -9.20
CA TYR A 133 3.68 -2.04 -9.47
C TYR A 133 3.35 -0.58 -9.73
N LEU A 134 4.14 0.32 -9.13
CA LEU A 134 4.13 1.75 -9.41
C LEU A 134 5.52 2.17 -9.92
N ASP A 135 5.56 2.83 -11.08
CA ASP A 135 6.80 3.34 -11.64
C ASP A 135 7.33 4.55 -10.86
N ASP A 136 8.61 4.87 -11.09
CA ASP A 136 9.31 5.91 -10.33
C ASP A 136 8.77 7.32 -10.63
N GLU A 137 8.21 7.56 -11.82
CA GLU A 137 7.66 8.87 -12.20
C GLU A 137 6.34 9.12 -11.46
N GLN A 138 5.43 8.15 -11.46
CA GLN A 138 4.20 8.24 -10.71
C GLN A 138 4.45 8.27 -9.20
N LEU A 139 5.39 7.47 -8.69
CA LEU A 139 5.75 7.48 -7.28
C LEU A 139 6.29 8.86 -6.84
N ALA A 140 7.11 9.51 -7.65
CA ALA A 140 7.59 10.86 -7.37
C ALA A 140 6.44 11.89 -7.32
N LYS A 141 5.47 11.78 -8.25
CA LYS A 141 4.27 12.64 -8.28
C LYS A 141 3.38 12.41 -7.05
N VAL A 142 3.14 11.16 -6.68
CA VAL A 142 2.38 10.80 -5.46
C VAL A 142 3.10 11.30 -4.21
N SER A 143 4.43 11.19 -4.17
CA SER A 143 5.26 11.68 -3.06
C SER A 143 5.14 13.20 -2.84
N ALA A 144 4.83 13.97 -3.90
CA ALA A 144 4.67 15.43 -3.82
C ALA A 144 3.44 15.89 -3.02
N PHE A 145 2.44 15.01 -2.82
CA PHE A 145 1.26 15.28 -1.98
C PHE A 145 1.57 15.24 -0.48
N ALA A 146 2.78 14.81 -0.08
CA ALA A 146 3.11 14.64 1.32
C ALA A 146 3.22 15.98 2.05
N ASP A 147 2.34 16.19 3.03
CA ASP A 147 2.42 17.28 4.02
C ASP A 147 2.24 16.71 5.43
N ARG A 148 2.69 17.44 6.47
CA ARG A 148 2.47 17.06 7.88
C ARG A 148 0.98 16.84 8.18
N THR A 149 0.11 17.64 7.55
CA THR A 149 -1.35 17.50 7.62
C THR A 149 -1.92 17.52 6.22
N MET A 150 -2.41 16.38 5.75
CA MET A 150 -2.96 16.19 4.42
C MET A 150 -4.49 16.14 4.48
N THR A 151 -5.13 16.75 3.48
CA THR A 151 -6.55 16.51 3.16
C THR A 151 -6.59 16.00 1.74
N LEU A 152 -6.95 14.73 1.56
CA LEU A 152 -6.89 14.06 0.27
C LEU A 152 -8.27 13.54 -0.11
N GLN A 153 -8.59 13.64 -1.40
CA GLN A 153 -9.73 12.99 -2.01
C GLN A 153 -9.22 11.99 -3.05
N ALA A 154 -9.66 10.74 -2.93
CA ALA A 154 -9.32 9.66 -3.84
C ALA A 154 -10.60 9.12 -4.48
N THR A 155 -10.70 9.20 -5.81
CA THR A 155 -11.76 8.53 -6.56
C THR A 155 -11.18 7.34 -7.30
N ILE A 156 -11.75 6.15 -7.10
CA ILE A 156 -11.28 4.91 -7.75
C ILE A 156 -12.32 4.48 -8.77
N GLN A 157 -11.89 4.35 -10.02
CA GLN A 157 -12.74 3.92 -11.13
C GLN A 157 -11.92 3.17 -12.17
N ASP A 158 -12.41 2.02 -12.61
CA ASP A 158 -11.77 1.14 -13.58
C ASP A 158 -10.31 0.79 -13.20
N GLY A 159 -10.05 0.68 -11.89
CA GLY A 159 -8.73 0.44 -11.31
C GLY A 159 -7.77 1.65 -11.28
N VAL A 160 -8.18 2.79 -11.85
CA VAL A 160 -7.43 4.06 -11.81
C VAL A 160 -7.77 4.82 -10.54
N ILE A 161 -6.75 5.41 -9.90
CA ILE A 161 -6.93 6.20 -8.68
C ILE A 161 -6.70 7.68 -9.03
N TRP A 162 -7.76 8.48 -8.99
CA TRP A 162 -7.68 9.94 -9.08
C TRP A 162 -7.45 10.51 -7.69
N LEU A 163 -6.22 10.94 -7.42
CA LEU A 163 -5.79 11.52 -6.16
C LEU A 163 -5.74 13.04 -6.27
N SER A 164 -6.42 13.73 -5.37
CA SER A 164 -6.44 15.20 -5.34
C SER A 164 -6.31 15.76 -3.93
N ASP A 165 -5.77 16.97 -3.83
CA ASP A 165 -5.74 17.81 -2.63
C ASP A 165 -6.30 19.20 -2.98
N ASP A 166 -6.01 20.21 -2.16
CA ASP A 166 -6.48 21.59 -2.38
C ASP A 166 -5.81 22.30 -3.57
N LYS A 167 -4.72 21.77 -4.11
CA LYS A 167 -3.84 22.43 -5.10
C LYS A 167 -3.63 21.61 -6.36
N ASN A 168 -3.65 20.28 -6.25
CA ASN A 168 -3.17 19.34 -7.23
C ASN A 168 -4.23 18.26 -7.48
N ASN A 169 -4.23 17.76 -8.71
CA ASN A 169 -4.95 16.57 -9.09
C ASN A 169 -4.00 15.67 -9.89
N LEU A 170 -3.95 14.40 -9.54
CA LEU A 170 -3.05 13.41 -10.11
C LEU A 170 -3.82 12.14 -10.42
N GLU A 171 -3.68 11.68 -11.65
CA GLU A 171 -4.09 10.33 -12.05
C GLU A 171 -2.98 9.34 -11.69
N VAL A 172 -3.35 8.27 -10.97
CA VAL A 172 -2.43 7.21 -10.54
C VAL A 172 -2.89 5.87 -11.11
N ASN A 173 -2.02 5.26 -11.90
CA ASN A 173 -2.22 4.00 -12.59
C ASN A 173 -1.28 2.94 -12.02
N LEU A 174 -1.85 2.02 -11.22
CA LEU A 174 -1.12 0.87 -10.70
C LEU A 174 -1.10 -0.26 -11.74
N THR A 175 0.08 -0.73 -12.08
CA THR A 175 0.22 -1.87 -13.00
C THR A 175 -0.01 -3.17 -12.24
N ALA A 176 -1.02 -3.94 -12.61
CA ALA A 176 -1.23 -5.29 -12.07
C ALA A 176 -0.25 -6.28 -12.72
N TRP A 177 0.75 -6.75 -11.96
CA TRP A 177 1.64 -7.82 -12.41
C TRP A 177 1.07 -9.21 -12.16
N GLN A 178 0.30 -9.36 -11.08
CA GLN A 178 -0.43 -10.58 -10.74
C GLN A 178 -1.69 -10.21 -9.98
N GLN A 179 -2.77 -10.94 -10.23
CA GLN A 179 -4.01 -10.87 -9.46
C GLN A 179 -4.46 -12.30 -9.12
N PRO A 180 -5.19 -12.48 -8.01
CA PRO A 180 -5.84 -13.75 -7.70
C PRO A 180 -6.77 -14.16 -8.84
N SER A 181 -6.69 -15.44 -9.20
CA SER A 181 -7.50 -16.08 -10.25
C SER A 181 -8.91 -16.41 -9.78
#